data_AF-A0A7Z7INR0-F1
#
_entry.id   AF-A0A7Z7INR0-F1
#
_cell.length_a   1.000
_cell.length_b   1.000
_cell.length_c   1.000
_cell.angle_alpha   90.00
_cell.angle_beta   90.00
_cell.angle_gamma   90.00
#
_symmetry.space_group_name_H-M   'P 1'
#
loop_
_entity.id
_entity.type
_entity.pdbx_description
1 polymer ?
#
loop_
_entity_poly.entity_id
_entity_poly.type
_entity_poly.pdbx_seq_one_letter_code
_entity_poly.pdbx_strand_id
1 'polypeptide(L)'
;MSAYVVEAEHINVLLWAAHEGFHRPLGNLSWIYDNPIRVKQLTHDNLDQVGQMLVDANTASFNYCHFNDAIHVPYTYRYTRPLHTSWSIVDVLNALHCYEYQSNEPKDWHTSQAHAFCRELQNMLIQALPGYDRGPWAITGISQPAAYRRRA
;
A
#
# COMPACT_ATOMS: atom_id res chain seq x y z
N MET A 1 -18.67 -10.60 6.32
CA MET A 1 -18.27 -9.38 5.59
C MET A 1 -17.99 -9.80 4.15
N SER A 2 -18.30 -8.97 3.14
CA SER A 2 -18.17 -9.35 1.73
C SER A 2 -16.94 -8.71 1.09
N ALA A 3 -15.99 -9.52 0.65
CA ALA A 3 -14.90 -9.05 -0.21
C ALA A 3 -15.44 -8.65 -1.59
N TYR A 4 -14.83 -7.66 -2.22
CA TYR A 4 -15.07 -7.28 -3.62
C TYR A 4 -13.75 -7.08 -4.38
N VAL A 5 -13.82 -7.20 -5.71
CA VAL A 5 -12.68 -6.93 -6.58
C VAL A 5 -12.55 -5.43 -6.81
N VAL A 6 -11.42 -4.84 -6.43
CA VAL A 6 -11.17 -3.41 -6.56
C VAL A 6 -11.00 -3.01 -8.03
N GLU A 7 -11.44 -1.81 -8.38
CA GLU A 7 -11.23 -1.26 -9.71
C GLU A 7 -9.75 -0.98 -9.99
N ALA A 8 -9.35 -1.04 -11.27
CA ALA A 8 -7.98 -0.75 -11.69
C ALA A 8 -7.51 0.64 -11.25
N GLU A 9 -8.42 1.62 -11.17
CA GLU A 9 -8.10 2.97 -10.70
C GLU A 9 -7.62 2.99 -9.24
N HIS A 10 -8.17 2.13 -8.39
CA HIS A 10 -7.71 1.99 -7.01
C HIS A 10 -6.24 1.58 -6.97
N ILE A 11 -5.87 0.58 -7.78
CA ILE A 11 -4.49 0.10 -7.89
C ILE A 11 -3.59 1.15 -8.57
N ASN A 12 -4.08 1.87 -9.58
CA ASN A 12 -3.35 2.97 -10.22
C ASN A 12 -2.93 4.03 -9.19
N VAL A 13 -3.84 4.43 -8.30
CA VAL A 13 -3.55 5.43 -7.24
C VAL A 13 -2.49 4.90 -6.27
N LEU A 14 -2.58 3.65 -5.85
CA LEU A 14 -1.58 3.04 -4.96
C LEU A 14 -0.19 2.98 -5.63
N LEU A 15 -0.12 2.57 -6.89
CA LEU A 15 1.15 2.51 -7.64
C LEU A 15 1.72 3.90 -7.94
N TRP A 16 0.87 4.88 -8.28
CA TRP A 16 1.28 6.28 -8.44
C TRP A 16 1.86 6.83 -7.13
N ALA A 17 1.18 6.64 -6.00
CA ALA A 17 1.69 7.05 -4.70
C ALA A 17 3.01 6.35 -4.35
N ALA A 18 3.14 5.07 -4.73
CA ALA A 18 4.35 4.29 -4.53
C ALA A 18 5.51 4.70 -5.46
N HIS A 19 5.24 5.31 -6.60
CA HIS A 19 6.27 5.64 -7.59
C HIS A 19 6.67 7.12 -7.58
N GLU A 20 5.68 8.01 -7.56
CA GLU A 20 5.87 9.44 -7.84
C GLU A 20 5.19 10.36 -6.84
N GLY A 21 4.09 9.91 -6.20
CA GLY A 21 3.15 10.81 -5.51
C GLY A 21 3.70 11.50 -4.27
N PHE A 22 4.68 10.91 -3.60
CA PHE A 22 5.25 11.45 -2.36
C PHE A 22 6.77 11.45 -2.38
N HIS A 23 7.38 12.53 -1.88
CA HIS A 23 8.83 12.68 -1.87
C HIS A 23 9.47 11.64 -0.93
N ARG A 24 10.44 10.91 -1.45
CA ARG A 24 11.18 9.87 -0.73
C ARG A 24 12.61 10.32 -0.51
N PRO A 25 13.13 10.28 0.72
CA PRO A 25 14.56 10.50 0.94
C PRO A 25 15.44 9.40 0.32
N LEU A 26 14.89 8.20 0.10
CA LEU A 26 15.62 6.98 -0.24
C LEU A 26 15.00 6.24 -1.45
N GLY A 27 15.17 6.78 -2.65
CA GLY A 27 14.93 6.07 -3.92
C GLY A 27 13.52 5.48 -4.10
N ASN A 28 13.39 4.47 -4.97
CA ASN A 28 12.10 3.83 -5.26
C ASN A 28 11.65 2.88 -4.14
N LEU A 29 10.33 2.63 -4.05
CA LEU A 29 9.77 1.69 -3.06
C LEU A 29 10.41 0.32 -3.21
N SER A 30 10.96 -0.19 -2.12
CA SER A 30 11.54 -1.52 -2.09
C SER A 30 10.94 -2.31 -0.94
N TRP A 31 10.66 -3.59 -1.15
CA TRP A 31 10.10 -4.48 -0.13
C TRP A 31 10.77 -5.84 -0.17
N ILE A 32 10.82 -6.45 1.02
CA ILE A 32 11.36 -7.79 1.24
C ILE A 32 10.20 -8.77 1.33
N TYR A 33 10.29 -9.88 0.60
CA TYR A 33 9.28 -10.94 0.59
C TYR A 33 9.97 -12.32 0.56
N ASP A 34 9.20 -13.39 0.74
CA ASP A 34 9.72 -14.76 0.93
C ASP A 34 10.76 -14.84 2.08
N ASN A 35 10.48 -14.12 3.19
CA ASN A 35 11.18 -14.08 4.48
C ASN A 35 12.61 -14.69 4.54
N PRO A 36 13.70 -13.89 4.55
CA PRO A 36 13.93 -12.57 3.97
C PRO A 36 14.84 -12.67 2.73
N ILE A 37 14.54 -13.59 1.81
CA ILE A 37 15.49 -13.99 0.75
C ILE A 37 15.43 -13.04 -0.47
N ARG A 38 14.28 -12.41 -0.72
CA ARG A 38 14.05 -11.66 -1.96
C ARG A 38 13.72 -10.20 -1.68
N VAL A 39 14.32 -9.33 -2.49
CA VAL A 39 14.03 -7.90 -2.53
C VAL A 39 13.43 -7.57 -3.89
N LYS A 40 12.31 -6.84 -3.90
CA LYS A 40 11.75 -6.23 -5.11
C LYS A 40 11.75 -4.72 -4.93
N GLN A 41 11.92 -4.02 -6.03
CA GLN A 41 11.84 -2.56 -6.09
C GLN A 41 10.81 -2.18 -7.15
N LEU A 42 9.96 -1.19 -6.87
CA LEU A 42 9.05 -0.62 -7.83
C LEU A 42 9.85 0.24 -8.82
N THR A 43 9.65 0.02 -10.11
CA THR A 43 10.24 0.83 -11.17
C THR A 43 9.18 1.11 -12.22
N HIS A 44 9.43 2.09 -13.08
CA HIS A 44 8.53 2.39 -14.19
C HIS A 44 8.26 1.13 -15.04
N ASP A 45 9.30 0.34 -15.31
CA ASP A 45 9.24 -0.86 -16.16
C ASP A 45 8.44 -2.02 -15.56
N ASN A 46 8.14 -1.99 -14.25
CA ASN A 46 7.47 -3.10 -13.57
C ASN A 46 6.12 -2.74 -12.95
N LEU A 47 5.58 -1.55 -13.24
CA LEU A 47 4.25 -1.12 -12.76
C LEU A 47 3.15 -2.12 -13.13
N ASP A 48 3.15 -2.62 -14.37
CA ASP A 48 2.19 -3.64 -14.82
C ASP A 48 2.31 -4.93 -14.01
N GLN A 49 3.54 -5.38 -13.74
CA GLN A 49 3.81 -6.61 -13.00
C GLN A 49 3.33 -6.49 -11.54
N VAL A 50 3.65 -5.36 -10.89
CA VAL A 50 3.26 -5.12 -9.49
C VAL A 50 1.75 -4.90 -9.39
N GLY A 51 1.15 -4.21 -10.35
CA GLY A 51 -0.30 -4.04 -10.38
C GLY A 51 -1.03 -5.36 -10.61
N GLN A 52 -0.54 -6.23 -11.50
CA GLN A 52 -1.10 -7.57 -11.67
C GLN A 52 -1.00 -8.39 -10.37
N MET A 53 0.13 -8.34 -9.68
CA MET A 53 0.29 -8.99 -8.37
C MET A 53 -0.77 -8.52 -7.36
N LEU A 54 -1.17 -7.24 -7.40
CA LEU A 54 -2.24 -6.72 -6.53
C LEU A 54 -3.63 -7.19 -6.98
N VAL A 55 -3.91 -7.20 -8.28
CA VAL A 55 -5.16 -7.77 -8.83
C VAL A 55 -5.31 -9.24 -8.45
N ASP A 56 -4.24 -10.02 -8.56
CA ASP A 56 -4.25 -11.45 -8.27
C ASP A 56 -4.55 -11.70 -6.78
N ALA A 57 -3.93 -10.93 -5.88
CA ALA A 57 -4.14 -11.08 -4.45
C ALA A 57 -5.57 -10.70 -4.02
N ASN A 58 -6.11 -9.58 -4.51
CA ASN A 58 -7.48 -9.18 -4.22
C ASN A 58 -8.50 -10.16 -4.83
N THR A 59 -8.26 -10.66 -6.05
CA THR A 59 -9.11 -11.67 -6.68
C THR A 59 -9.08 -13.00 -5.91
N ALA A 60 -7.92 -13.41 -5.39
CA ALA A 60 -7.80 -14.59 -4.54
C ALA A 60 -8.64 -14.45 -3.26
N SER A 61 -8.62 -13.27 -2.64
CA SER A 61 -9.44 -12.95 -1.47
C SER A 61 -10.94 -12.99 -1.78
N PHE A 62 -11.36 -12.39 -2.89
CA PHE A 62 -12.74 -12.47 -3.37
C PHE A 62 -13.18 -13.93 -3.54
N ASN A 63 -12.40 -14.73 -4.28
CA ASN A 63 -12.72 -16.14 -4.50
C ASN A 63 -12.73 -16.97 -3.21
N TYR A 64 -11.93 -16.59 -2.21
CA TYR A 64 -11.95 -17.24 -0.90
C TYR A 64 -13.27 -16.98 -0.16
N CYS A 65 -13.78 -15.74 -0.18
CA CYS A 65 -15.09 -15.42 0.43
C CYS A 65 -16.27 -16.03 -0.34
N HIS A 66 -16.17 -16.07 -1.67
CA HIS A 66 -17.25 -16.48 -2.58
C HIS A 66 -16.97 -17.87 -3.18
N PHE A 67 -16.45 -18.79 -2.37
CA PHE A 67 -16.00 -20.11 -2.82
C PHE A 67 -17.09 -21.03 -3.40
N ASN A 68 -18.37 -20.68 -3.20
CA ASN A 68 -19.52 -21.40 -3.77
C ASN A 68 -19.97 -20.85 -5.13
N ASP A 69 -19.45 -19.69 -5.55
CA ASP A 69 -19.78 -19.06 -6.82
C ASP A 69 -18.80 -19.49 -7.92
N ALA A 70 -19.05 -19.05 -9.16
CA ALA A 70 -18.08 -19.23 -10.24
C ALA A 70 -16.79 -18.48 -9.91
N ILE A 71 -15.63 -19.12 -10.14
CA ILE A 71 -14.31 -18.54 -9.92
C ILE A 71 -14.19 -17.23 -10.71
N HIS A 72 -13.95 -16.13 -10.00
CA HIS A 72 -13.61 -14.86 -10.61
C HIS A 72 -12.18 -14.93 -11.13
N VAL A 73 -12.02 -14.74 -12.45
CA VAL A 73 -10.71 -14.71 -13.09
C VAL A 73 -10.12 -13.30 -12.96
N PRO A 74 -8.87 -13.14 -12.48
CA PRO A 74 -8.26 -11.83 -12.40
C PRO A 74 -8.17 -11.19 -13.79
N TYR A 75 -8.49 -9.92 -13.90
CA TYR A 75 -8.34 -9.19 -15.15
C TYR A 75 -6.86 -8.94 -15.45
N THR A 76 -6.54 -8.78 -16.74
CA THR A 76 -5.19 -8.36 -17.14
C THR A 76 -5.00 -6.89 -16.78
N TYR A 77 -4.13 -6.63 -15.83
CA TYR A 77 -3.80 -5.28 -15.39
C TYR A 77 -2.83 -4.61 -16.37
N ARG A 78 -3.10 -3.33 -16.65
CA ARG A 78 -2.19 -2.41 -17.34
C ARG A 78 -2.22 -1.10 -16.60
N TYR A 79 -1.04 -0.65 -16.17
CA TYR A 79 -0.93 0.60 -15.46
C TYR A 79 -1.33 1.75 -16.37
N THR A 80 -2.21 2.60 -15.86
CA THR A 80 -2.48 3.91 -16.42
C THR A 80 -2.27 4.95 -15.33
N ARG A 81 -1.85 6.15 -15.72
CA ARG A 81 -1.79 7.26 -14.78
C ARG A 81 -3.19 7.49 -14.18
N PRO A 82 -3.31 7.66 -12.84
CA PRO A 82 -4.60 7.93 -12.21
C PRO A 82 -5.31 9.14 -12.80
N LEU A 83 -6.64 9.13 -12.75
CA LEU A 83 -7.49 10.25 -13.13
C LEU A 83 -7.19 11.49 -12.29
N HIS A 84 -6.85 11.28 -11.01
CA HIS A 84 -6.48 12.34 -10.08
C HIS A 84 -5.16 12.00 -9.37
N THR A 85 -4.25 12.99 -9.33
CA THR A 85 -2.94 12.89 -8.65
C THR A 85 -2.81 13.93 -7.52
N SER A 86 -3.94 14.48 -7.05
CA SER A 86 -3.99 15.47 -5.97
C SER A 86 -4.45 14.87 -4.64
N TRP A 87 -4.34 13.54 -4.49
CA TRP A 87 -4.68 12.84 -3.27
C TRP A 87 -3.75 13.22 -2.12
N SER A 88 -4.30 13.39 -0.91
CA SER A 88 -3.48 13.57 0.28
C SER A 88 -2.91 12.23 0.75
N ILE A 89 -1.86 12.28 1.58
CA ILE A 89 -1.28 11.08 2.21
C ILE A 89 -2.35 10.30 2.99
N VAL A 90 -3.28 11.00 3.65
CA VAL A 90 -4.34 10.37 4.44
C VAL A 90 -5.35 9.66 3.53
N ASP A 91 -5.69 10.24 2.38
CA ASP A 91 -6.57 9.60 1.40
C ASP A 91 -5.96 8.29 0.89
N VAL A 92 -4.66 8.31 0.56
CA VAL A 92 -3.94 7.13 0.06
C VAL A 92 -3.77 6.07 1.15
N LEU A 93 -3.51 6.46 2.42
CA LEU A 93 -3.49 5.51 3.54
C LEU A 93 -4.84 4.81 3.72
N ASN A 94 -5.94 5.55 3.62
CA ASN A 94 -7.28 4.96 3.72
C ASN A 94 -7.58 4.03 2.54
N ALA A 95 -7.21 4.43 1.32
CA ALA A 95 -7.31 3.58 0.14
C ALA A 95 -6.47 2.29 0.27
N LEU A 96 -5.27 2.39 0.83
CA LEU A 96 -4.42 1.24 1.11
C LEU A 96 -5.06 0.29 2.12
N HIS A 97 -5.58 0.81 3.23
CA HIS A 97 -6.30 -0.02 4.22
C HIS A 97 -7.54 -0.69 3.62
N CYS A 98 -8.26 0.01 2.74
CA CYS A 98 -9.37 -0.58 1.99
C CYS A 98 -8.88 -1.76 1.15
N TYR A 99 -7.81 -1.58 0.37
CA TYR A 99 -7.23 -2.64 -0.45
C TYR A 99 -6.79 -3.86 0.39
N GLU A 100 -6.09 -3.64 1.50
CA GLU A 100 -5.67 -4.73 2.39
C GLU A 100 -6.87 -5.49 2.96
N TYR A 101 -7.89 -4.75 3.42
CA TYR A 101 -9.12 -5.36 3.93
C TYR A 101 -9.83 -6.20 2.87
N GLN A 102 -9.81 -5.79 1.60
CA GLN A 102 -10.39 -6.56 0.50
C GLN A 102 -9.50 -7.72 0.02
N SER A 103 -8.28 -7.86 0.55
CA SER A 103 -7.28 -8.82 0.04
C SER A 103 -6.78 -9.84 1.07
N ASN A 104 -7.20 -9.73 2.34
CA ASN A 104 -6.58 -10.42 3.46
C ASN A 104 -7.19 -11.78 3.85
N GLU A 105 -8.16 -12.27 3.09
CA GLU A 105 -8.88 -13.51 3.40
C GLU A 105 -8.04 -14.79 3.22
N PRO A 106 -7.13 -14.89 2.23
CA PRO A 106 -6.25 -16.05 2.10
C PRO A 106 -5.30 -16.19 3.29
N LYS A 107 -5.09 -17.43 3.77
CA LYS A 107 -4.25 -17.73 4.94
C LYS A 107 -2.80 -17.27 4.80
N ASP A 108 -2.30 -17.23 3.57
CA ASP A 108 -0.93 -16.84 3.22
C ASP A 108 -0.76 -15.33 2.98
N TRP A 109 -1.81 -14.53 3.15
CA TRP A 109 -1.79 -13.08 2.96
C TRP A 109 -0.62 -12.40 3.68
N HIS A 110 -0.41 -12.71 4.97
CA HIS A 110 0.67 -12.15 5.81
C HIS A 110 2.09 -12.50 5.37
N THR A 111 2.24 -13.51 4.53
CA THR A 111 3.52 -13.90 3.93
C THR A 111 3.62 -13.55 2.45
N SER A 112 2.54 -13.01 1.86
CA SER A 112 2.47 -12.69 0.44
C SER A 112 3.34 -11.49 0.07
N GLN A 113 3.82 -11.49 -1.17
CA GLN A 113 4.53 -10.34 -1.75
C GLN A 113 3.64 -9.09 -1.84
N ALA A 114 2.33 -9.27 -2.06
CA ALA A 114 1.35 -8.18 -2.09
C ALA A 114 1.24 -7.46 -0.74
N HIS A 115 1.17 -8.21 0.36
CA HIS A 115 1.16 -7.62 1.69
C HIS A 115 2.50 -6.93 2.01
N ALA A 116 3.63 -7.52 1.62
CA ALA A 116 4.94 -6.89 1.80
C ALA A 116 5.03 -5.53 1.08
N PHE A 117 4.50 -5.43 -0.14
CA PHE A 117 4.35 -4.15 -0.84
C PHE A 117 3.49 -3.16 -0.06
N CYS A 118 2.31 -3.60 0.41
CA CYS A 118 1.38 -2.73 1.16
C CYS A 118 2.02 -2.17 2.43
N ARG A 119 2.73 -3.02 3.18
CA ARG A 119 3.46 -2.60 4.38
C ARG A 119 4.49 -1.53 4.10
N GLU A 120 5.30 -1.68 3.06
CA GLU A 120 6.33 -0.68 2.76
C GLU A 120 5.72 0.60 2.17
N LEU A 121 4.62 0.50 1.43
CA LEU A 121 3.84 1.67 1.01
C LEU A 121 3.30 2.42 2.23
N GLN A 122 2.72 1.72 3.20
CA GLN A 122 2.23 2.30 4.45
C GLN A 122 3.36 2.99 5.23
N ASN A 123 4.51 2.32 5.41
CA ASN A 123 5.69 2.89 6.08
C ASN A 123 6.13 4.19 5.40
N MET A 124 6.23 4.18 4.07
CA MET A 124 6.62 5.37 3.31
C MET A 124 5.62 6.51 3.47
N LEU A 125 4.32 6.22 3.39
CA LEU A 125 3.26 7.22 3.59
C LEU A 125 3.30 7.82 4.99
N ILE A 126 3.48 6.99 6.02
CA ILE A 126 3.59 7.43 7.41
C ILE A 126 4.80 8.37 7.59
N GLN A 127 5.95 8.03 7.03
CA GLN A 127 7.15 8.87 7.10
C GLN A 127 6.99 10.20 6.36
N ALA A 128 6.16 10.24 5.31
CA ALA A 128 5.85 11.45 4.56
C ALA A 128 4.82 12.36 5.26
N LEU A 129 4.16 11.90 6.34
CA LEU A 129 3.13 12.68 7.01
C LEU A 129 3.69 14.01 7.55
N PRO A 130 2.99 15.15 7.33
CA PRO A 130 3.43 16.44 7.83
C PRO A 130 3.62 16.44 9.35
N GLY A 131 4.87 16.60 9.78
CA GLY A 131 5.24 16.67 11.19
C GLY A 131 5.54 15.33 11.85
N TYR A 132 5.60 14.23 11.10
CA TYR A 132 6.04 12.92 11.58
C TYR A 132 7.40 13.00 12.30
N ASP A 133 8.33 13.78 11.76
CA ASP A 133 9.69 14.00 12.24
C ASP A 133 9.82 15.04 13.37
N ARG A 134 8.73 15.75 13.72
CA ARG A 134 8.77 16.84 14.73
C ARG A 134 8.63 16.35 16.16
N GLY A 135 8.16 15.13 16.34
CA GLY A 135 8.00 14.49 17.63
C GLY A 135 9.32 13.98 18.22
N PRO A 136 9.41 13.81 19.55
CA PRO A 136 10.51 13.06 20.13
C PRO A 136 10.49 11.61 19.61
N TRP A 137 11.64 11.10 19.16
CA TRP A 137 11.79 9.71 18.73
C TRP A 137 11.56 8.71 19.87
N ALA A 138 12.03 9.04 21.08
CA ALA A 138 11.81 8.26 22.29
C ALA A 138 11.11 9.13 23.34
N ILE A 139 10.12 8.58 24.04
CA ILE A 139 9.40 9.27 25.11
C ILE A 139 10.13 9.05 26.44
N THR A 140 10.52 10.14 27.06
CA THR A 140 11.13 10.18 28.40
C THR A 140 10.31 11.10 29.33
N GLY A 141 10.61 11.10 30.63
CA GLY A 141 9.91 11.94 31.61
C GLY A 141 10.02 13.46 31.36
N ILE A 142 10.94 13.91 30.49
CA ILE A 142 11.11 15.32 30.12
C ILE A 142 10.71 15.62 28.66
N SER A 143 10.22 14.61 27.95
CA SER A 143 9.78 14.78 26.57
C SER A 143 8.52 15.64 26.52
N GLN A 144 8.48 16.58 25.57
CA GLN A 144 7.29 17.38 25.30
C GLN A 144 6.70 16.98 23.94
N PRO A 145 5.37 16.88 23.81
CA PRO A 145 4.76 16.61 22.52
C PRO A 145 5.08 17.72 21.52
N ALA A 146 5.23 17.37 20.23
CA ALA A 146 5.49 18.36 19.17
C ALA A 146 4.42 19.48 19.11
N ALA A 147 3.19 19.16 19.49
CA ALA A 147 2.08 20.12 19.54
C ALA A 147 2.29 21.24 20.59
N TYR A 148 2.98 20.96 21.70
CA TYR A 148 3.24 21.95 22.75
C TYR A 148 4.16 23.08 22.25
N ARG A 149 5.12 22.78 21.36
CA ARG A 149 6.08 23.76 20.81
C ARG A 149 5.46 24.79 19.85
N ARG A 150 4.25 24.57 19.35
CA ARG A 150 3.57 25.50 18.40
C ARG A 150 2.83 26.66 19.08
N ARG A 151 2.75 26.65 20.42
CA ARG A 151 1.97 27.62 21.21
C ARG A 151 2.82 28.60 22.03
N ALA A 152 4.14 28.56 21.90
CA ALA A 152 5.09 29.51 22.50
C ALA A 152 5.65 30.42 21.40
#